data_AF-A0A5K1G605-F1
#
_entry.id   AF-A0A5K1G605-F1
#
_cell.length_a   1.000
_cell.length_b   1.000
_cell.length_c   1.000
_cell.angle_alpha   90.00
_cell.angle_beta   90.00
_cell.angle_gamma   90.00
#
_symmetry.space_group_name_H-M   'P 1'
#
loop_
_entity.id
_entity.type
_entity.pdbx_description
1 polymer ?
#
loop_
_entity_poly.entity_id
_entity_poly.type
_entity_poly.pdbx_seq_one_letter_code
_entity_poly.pdbx_strand_id
1 'polypeptide(L)'
;DESGSGAPKWIRTKVCIPDHIVMPPLEEGKELPPDFVEAYVGKITGIPLDKSKPLWELHLLNGKTQDAEATAVLKVHHSLGDGISLLSLLLACTRKVSDPESLPTIPRPRRRGSERKQGLLSFLAGLWLLLQVMWYSFIDCFLLMATALFYKDTNNPIKGSKGMQSRPKLIVHSTLSLDDIKLVKHAVSG
;
A
#
# COMPACT_ATOMS: atom_id res chain seq x y z
N ASP A 1 -33.19 6.71 -9.14
CA ASP A 1 -33.70 5.79 -8.11
C ASP A 1 -33.06 6.08 -6.76
N GLU A 2 -33.71 6.98 -6.01
CA GLU A 2 -33.37 7.32 -4.64
C GLU A 2 -34.13 6.38 -3.70
N SER A 3 -33.48 5.30 -3.27
CA SER A 3 -34.00 4.43 -2.21
C SER A 3 -32.89 4.09 -1.22
N GLY A 4 -32.73 4.93 -0.21
CA GLY A 4 -32.86 4.49 1.18
C GLY A 4 -31.85 3.51 1.81
N SER A 5 -30.68 3.26 1.23
CA SER A 5 -29.54 2.80 2.04
C SER A 5 -28.28 3.52 1.60
N GLY A 6 -27.68 4.30 2.50
CA GLY A 6 -26.43 5.06 2.26
C GLY A 6 -25.19 4.19 2.10
N ALA A 7 -25.35 2.94 1.66
CA ALA A 7 -24.26 2.03 1.44
C ALA A 7 -23.51 2.43 0.16
N PRO A 8 -22.17 2.57 0.20
CA PRO A 8 -21.38 2.86 -0.99
C PRO A 8 -21.60 1.75 -2.02
N LYS A 9 -21.95 2.13 -3.25
CA LYS A 9 -22.23 1.20 -4.36
C LYS A 9 -21.21 1.40 -5.48
N TRP A 10 -20.69 0.28 -6.01
CA TRP A 10 -19.87 0.30 -7.21
C TRP A 10 -20.74 0.59 -8.44
N ILE A 11 -20.40 1.66 -9.14
CA ILE A 11 -21.09 2.08 -10.37
C ILE A 11 -20.05 2.04 -11.50
N ARG A 12 -20.42 1.46 -12.64
CA ARG A 12 -19.59 1.51 -13.84
C ARG A 12 -19.64 2.93 -14.39
N THR A 13 -18.48 3.57 -14.48
CA THR A 13 -18.34 4.94 -14.98
C THR A 13 -17.47 4.94 -16.24
N LYS A 14 -17.79 5.79 -17.21
CA LYS A 14 -16.94 6.02 -18.37
C LYS A 14 -15.72 6.84 -17.93
N VAL A 15 -14.53 6.38 -18.27
CA VAL A 15 -13.28 7.02 -17.88
C VAL A 15 -12.72 7.79 -19.07
N CYS A 16 -12.57 9.10 -18.92
CA CYS A 16 -11.91 9.96 -19.90
C CYS A 16 -10.44 10.10 -19.52
N ILE A 17 -9.56 9.31 -20.17
CA ILE A 17 -8.12 9.20 -19.83
C ILE A 17 -7.41 10.57 -19.75
N PRO A 18 -7.61 11.52 -20.70
CA PRO A 18 -6.91 12.80 -20.66
C PRO A 18 -7.15 13.61 -19.38
N ASP A 19 -8.31 13.44 -18.73
CA ASP A 19 -8.67 14.18 -17.51
C ASP A 19 -7.95 13.65 -16.25
N HIS A 20 -7.31 12.49 -16.37
CA HIS A 20 -6.58 11.83 -15.29
C HIS A 20 -5.06 11.93 -15.44
N ILE A 21 -4.56 12.30 -16.62
CA ILE A 21 -3.12 12.46 -16.87
C ILE A 21 -2.74 13.92 -16.67
N VAL A 22 -1.84 14.17 -15.73
CA VAL A 22 -1.33 15.51 -15.42
C VAL A 22 0.14 15.56 -15.76
N MET A 23 0.51 16.44 -16.69
CA MET A 23 1.90 16.68 -17.07
C MET A 23 2.27 18.10 -16.65
N PRO A 24 3.01 18.29 -15.55
CA PRO A 24 3.53 19.60 -15.20
C PRO A 24 4.45 20.12 -16.30
N PRO A 25 4.46 21.44 -16.57
CA PRO A 25 5.36 22.03 -17.55
C PRO A 25 6.79 21.93 -17.02
N LEU A 26 7.52 20.93 -17.49
CA LEU A 26 8.93 20.71 -17.21
C LEU A 26 9.69 20.76 -18.53
N GLU A 27 10.89 21.36 -18.52
CA GLU A 27 11.76 21.35 -19.70
C GLU A 27 12.32 19.95 -19.88
N GLU A 28 11.98 19.31 -21.00
CA GLU A 28 12.44 17.96 -21.34
C GLU A 28 13.98 17.91 -21.35
N GLY A 29 14.55 16.88 -20.72
CA GLY A 29 15.99 16.64 -20.68
C GLY A 29 16.77 17.50 -19.68
N LYS A 30 16.11 18.39 -18.93
CA LYS A 30 16.76 19.13 -17.84
C LYS A 30 16.76 18.32 -16.55
N GLU A 31 17.88 18.39 -15.83
CA GLU A 31 18.00 17.79 -14.50
C GLU A 31 17.10 18.55 -13.51
N LEU A 32 16.22 17.81 -12.85
CA LEU A 32 15.39 18.31 -11.77
C LEU A 32 16.21 18.41 -10.48
N PRO A 33 15.92 19.40 -9.61
CA PRO A 33 16.47 19.43 -8.26
C PRO A 33 16.21 18.12 -7.50
N PRO A 34 17.12 17.68 -6.62
CA PRO A 34 16.99 16.40 -5.91
C PRO A 34 15.67 16.31 -5.12
N ASP A 35 15.27 17.41 -4.46
CA ASP A 35 14.07 17.45 -3.61
C ASP A 35 12.77 17.74 -4.40
N PHE A 36 12.84 17.83 -5.73
CA PHE A 36 11.70 18.25 -6.55
C PHE A 36 10.55 17.24 -6.45
N VAL A 37 10.86 15.94 -6.51
CA VAL A 37 9.86 14.88 -6.47
C VAL A 37 9.17 14.90 -5.10
N GLU A 38 9.92 14.98 -4.01
CA GLU A 38 9.41 15.07 -2.64
C GLU A 38 8.48 16.27 -2.45
N ALA A 39 8.93 17.45 -2.88
CA ALA A 39 8.15 18.68 -2.76
C ALA A 39 6.86 18.59 -3.59
N TYR A 40 6.96 18.03 -4.81
CA TYR A 40 5.82 17.84 -5.70
C TYR A 40 4.80 16.86 -5.10
N VAL A 41 5.24 15.67 -4.69
CA VAL A 41 4.37 14.64 -4.09
C VAL A 41 3.77 15.16 -2.79
N GLY A 42 4.55 15.86 -1.96
CA GLY A 42 4.08 16.49 -0.72
C GLY A 42 2.96 17.51 -0.96
N LYS A 43 3.10 18.34 -2.00
CA LYS A 43 2.08 19.29 -2.42
C LYS A 43 0.80 18.60 -2.90
N ILE A 44 0.91 17.66 -3.86
CA ILE A 44 -0.29 17.02 -4.45
C ILE A 44 -1.04 16.12 -3.46
N THR A 45 -0.35 15.61 -2.43
CA THR A 45 -0.97 14.79 -1.36
C THR A 45 -1.91 15.63 -0.48
N GLY A 46 -1.67 16.95 -0.38
CA GLY A 46 -2.56 17.88 0.33
C GLY A 46 -3.79 18.31 -0.48
N ILE A 47 -3.78 18.10 -1.80
CA ILE A 47 -4.87 18.52 -2.70
C ILE A 47 -5.89 17.37 -2.77
N PRO A 48 -7.18 17.58 -2.46
CA PRO A 48 -8.19 16.53 -2.60
C PRO A 48 -8.41 16.17 -4.08
N LEU A 49 -8.74 14.90 -4.34
CA LEU A 49 -9.15 14.47 -5.69
C LEU A 49 -10.53 15.04 -6.02
N ASP A 50 -10.72 15.43 -7.27
CA ASP A 50 -12.02 15.86 -7.76
C ASP A 50 -13.00 14.67 -7.75
N LYS A 51 -14.15 14.85 -7.07
CA LYS A 51 -15.19 13.82 -6.91
C LYS A 51 -16.15 13.76 -8.10
N SER A 52 -16.04 14.68 -9.07
CA SER A 52 -16.81 14.67 -10.31
C SER A 52 -16.36 13.56 -11.28
N LYS A 53 -15.12 13.07 -11.11
CA LYS A 53 -14.46 12.05 -11.93
C LYS A 53 -14.00 10.86 -11.08
N PRO A 54 -13.65 9.70 -11.69
CA PRO A 54 -13.03 8.60 -10.98
C PRO A 54 -11.83 9.04 -10.13
N LEU A 55 -11.73 8.56 -8.89
CA LEU A 55 -10.84 9.12 -7.87
C LEU A 55 -9.38 8.65 -8.00
N TRP A 56 -8.76 8.88 -9.16
CA TRP A 56 -7.35 8.61 -9.41
C TRP A 56 -6.76 9.62 -10.40
N GLU A 57 -5.47 9.90 -10.27
CA GLU A 57 -4.69 10.79 -11.14
C GLU A 57 -3.29 10.20 -11.35
N LEU A 58 -2.77 10.33 -12.57
CA LEU A 58 -1.42 9.95 -12.95
C LEU A 58 -0.64 11.21 -13.32
N HIS A 59 0.38 11.54 -12.53
CA HIS A 59 1.27 12.66 -12.82
C HIS A 59 2.54 12.14 -13.47
N LEU A 60 2.87 12.65 -14.66
CA LEU A 60 4.11 12.30 -15.36
C LEU A 60 5.09 13.47 -15.26
N LEU A 61 6.20 13.23 -14.55
CA LEU A 61 7.29 14.18 -14.36
C LEU A 61 8.38 13.86 -15.38
N ASN A 62 8.31 14.50 -16.55
CA ASN A 62 9.25 14.34 -17.65
C ASN A 62 10.52 15.20 -17.44
N GLY A 63 11.19 14.99 -16.32
CA GLY A 63 12.49 15.59 -16.04
C GLY A 63 13.40 14.58 -15.39
N LYS A 64 14.69 14.68 -15.69
CA LYS A 64 15.69 13.72 -15.24
C LYS A 64 16.01 13.96 -13.76
N THR A 65 15.87 12.96 -12.93
CA THR A 65 16.34 12.97 -11.54
C THR A 65 17.69 12.25 -11.45
N GLN A 66 18.31 12.23 -10.26
CA GLN A 66 19.55 11.46 -10.05
C GLN A 66 19.32 9.96 -10.28
N ASP A 67 18.12 9.46 -9.97
CA ASP A 67 17.81 8.03 -10.00
C ASP A 67 17.06 7.57 -11.27
N ALA A 68 16.40 8.47 -12.00
CA ALA A 68 15.51 8.10 -13.12
C ALA A 68 15.44 9.17 -14.22
N GLU A 69 15.23 8.73 -15.47
CA GLU A 69 15.03 9.63 -16.63
C GLU A 69 13.68 10.37 -16.59
N ALA A 70 12.66 9.72 -16.01
CA ALA A 70 11.34 10.28 -15.78
C ALA A 70 10.70 9.61 -14.57
N THR A 71 9.80 10.33 -13.90
CA THR A 71 9.10 9.82 -12.71
C THR A 71 7.58 9.85 -12.92
N ALA A 72 6.91 8.73 -12.66
CA ALA A 72 5.46 8.64 -12.66
C ALA A 72 4.91 8.56 -11.24
N VAL A 73 3.94 9.41 -10.91
CA VAL A 73 3.28 9.44 -9.60
C VAL A 73 1.81 9.11 -9.77
N LEU A 74 1.40 7.94 -9.26
CA LEU A 74 0.01 7.51 -9.26
C LEU A 74 -0.64 7.87 -7.91
N LYS A 75 -1.65 8.74 -7.95
CA LYS A 75 -2.44 9.16 -6.79
C LYS A 75 -3.82 8.52 -6.87
N VAL A 76 -4.19 7.73 -5.86
CA VAL A 76 -5.44 6.95 -5.86
C VAL A 76 -6.15 7.12 -4.52
N HIS A 77 -7.47 7.28 -4.56
CA HIS A 77 -8.26 7.27 -3.34
C HIS A 77 -8.39 5.85 -2.75
N HIS A 78 -8.28 5.71 -1.43
CA HIS A 78 -8.28 4.41 -0.74
C HIS A 78 -9.55 3.56 -0.96
N SER A 79 -10.66 4.18 -1.35
CA SER A 79 -11.89 3.46 -1.71
C SER A 79 -11.76 2.60 -2.97
N LEU A 80 -10.77 2.89 -3.83
CA LEU A 80 -10.54 2.13 -5.07
C LEU A 80 -9.76 0.84 -4.83
N GLY A 81 -8.97 0.79 -3.76
CA GLY A 81 -8.18 -0.39 -3.44
C GLY A 81 -7.25 -0.16 -2.25
N ASP A 82 -6.82 -1.28 -1.68
CA ASP A 82 -5.75 -1.33 -0.71
C ASP A 82 -4.38 -1.39 -1.41
N GLY A 83 -3.29 -1.25 -0.64
CA GLY A 83 -1.94 -1.27 -1.18
C GLY A 83 -1.59 -2.56 -1.93
N ILE A 84 -2.14 -3.71 -1.49
CA ILE A 84 -1.89 -5.01 -2.12
C ILE A 84 -2.61 -5.14 -3.45
N SER A 85 -3.86 -4.70 -3.55
CA SER A 85 -4.60 -4.71 -4.81
C SER A 85 -3.98 -3.76 -5.83
N LEU A 86 -3.52 -2.58 -5.39
CA LEU A 86 -2.82 -1.63 -6.26
C LEU A 86 -1.47 -2.18 -6.76
N LEU A 87 -0.69 -2.84 -5.90
CA LEU A 87 0.54 -3.51 -6.32
C LEU A 87 0.25 -4.66 -7.30
N SER A 88 -0.81 -5.42 -7.06
CA SER A 88 -1.24 -6.50 -7.96
C SER A 88 -1.65 -5.96 -9.33
N LEU A 89 -2.35 -4.82 -9.36
CA LEU A 89 -2.71 -4.11 -10.59
C LEU A 89 -1.44 -3.65 -11.33
N LEU A 90 -0.49 -3.02 -10.63
CA LEU A 90 0.78 -2.61 -11.23
C LEU A 90 1.51 -3.79 -11.86
N LEU A 91 1.59 -4.92 -11.17
CA LEU A 91 2.20 -6.14 -11.70
C LEU A 91 1.44 -6.68 -12.91
N ALA A 92 0.11 -6.63 -12.91
CA ALA A 92 -0.71 -7.03 -14.07
C ALA A 92 -0.47 -6.16 -15.32
N CYS A 93 -0.11 -4.89 -15.10
CA CYS A 93 0.29 -3.96 -16.16
C CYS A 93 1.72 -4.17 -16.67
N THR A 94 2.51 -5.05 -16.05
CA THR A 94 3.90 -5.36 -16.47
C THR A 94 4.01 -6.75 -17.10
N ARG A 95 5.15 -7.02 -17.73
CA ARG A 95 5.48 -8.29 -18.40
C ARG A 95 6.84 -8.79 -17.98
N LYS A 96 7.07 -10.10 -18.06
CA LYS A 96 8.38 -10.67 -17.78
C LYS A 96 9.37 -10.29 -18.88
N VAL A 97 10.58 -9.91 -18.49
CA VAL A 97 11.68 -9.65 -19.43
C VAL A 97 12.02 -10.91 -20.25
N SER A 98 11.88 -12.10 -19.66
CA SER A 98 12.13 -13.38 -20.33
C SER A 98 11.02 -13.83 -21.28
N ASP A 99 9.80 -13.34 -21.09
CA ASP A 99 8.61 -13.74 -21.87
C ASP A 99 7.60 -12.58 -21.89
N PRO A 100 7.58 -11.79 -23.00
CA PRO A 100 6.77 -10.57 -23.15
C PRO A 100 5.26 -10.80 -23.06
N GLU A 101 4.77 -12.02 -23.29
CA GLU A 101 3.33 -12.31 -23.22
C GLU A 101 2.89 -12.75 -21.82
N SER A 102 3.85 -13.02 -20.92
CA SER A 102 3.56 -13.55 -19.59
C SER A 102 3.53 -12.47 -18.50
N LEU A 103 2.59 -12.63 -17.57
CA LEU A 103 2.49 -11.81 -16.36
C LEU A 103 3.56 -12.20 -15.33
N PRO A 104 4.04 -11.25 -14.51
CA PRO A 104 4.92 -11.55 -13.38
C PRO A 104 4.26 -12.58 -12.45
N THR A 105 5.01 -13.59 -12.04
CA THR A 105 4.51 -14.64 -11.15
C THR A 105 4.84 -14.27 -9.70
N ILE A 106 3.83 -13.92 -8.91
CA ILE A 106 4.01 -13.77 -7.46
C ILE A 106 4.02 -15.18 -6.85
N PRO A 107 5.08 -15.61 -6.15
CA PRO A 107 5.12 -16.90 -5.50
C PRO A 107 4.00 -16.96 -4.46
N ARG A 108 3.04 -17.85 -4.69
CA ARG A 108 1.99 -18.11 -3.70
C ARG A 108 2.58 -19.01 -2.61
N PRO A 109 2.34 -18.72 -1.32
CA PRO A 109 2.75 -19.64 -0.27
C PRO A 109 2.13 -21.00 -0.56
N ARG A 110 2.96 -22.05 -0.64
CA ARG A 110 2.48 -23.42 -0.76
C ARG A 110 1.62 -23.69 0.47
N ARG A 111 0.31 -23.80 0.26
CA ARG A 111 -0.56 -24.39 1.27
C ARG A 111 -0.09 -25.82 1.45
N ARG A 112 0.60 -26.13 2.57
CA ARG A 112 0.80 -27.52 2.96
C ARG A 112 -0.60 -28.11 3.10
N GLY A 113 -0.92 -29.08 2.25
CA GLY A 113 -2.10 -29.91 2.42
C GLY A 113 -1.98 -30.57 3.78
N SER A 114 -2.75 -30.09 4.75
CA SER A 114 -2.93 -30.83 6.00
C SER A 114 -3.87 -31.97 5.66
N GLU A 115 -3.32 -33.19 5.60
CA GLU A 115 -4.16 -34.38 5.64
C GLU A 115 -4.84 -34.43 7.01
N ARG A 116 -6.12 -34.03 7.02
CA ARG A 116 -6.93 -33.98 8.23
C ARG A 116 -7.35 -35.40 8.58
N LYS A 117 -6.68 -36.03 9.54
CA LYS A 117 -7.14 -37.29 10.14
C LYS A 117 -8.47 -37.03 10.85
N GLN A 118 -9.58 -37.42 10.23
CA GLN A 118 -10.92 -37.30 10.80
C GLN A 118 -11.09 -38.34 11.91
N GLY A 119 -11.20 -37.88 13.16
CA GLY A 119 -11.44 -38.72 14.33
C GLY A 119 -11.72 -37.90 15.59
N LEU A 120 -12.35 -38.52 16.59
CA LEU A 120 -12.76 -37.89 17.86
C LEU A 120 -11.59 -37.20 18.59
N LEU A 121 -10.38 -37.78 18.52
CA LEU A 121 -9.16 -37.20 19.07
C LEU A 121 -8.75 -35.88 18.39
N SER A 122 -9.00 -35.72 17.09
CA SER A 122 -8.76 -34.45 16.38
C SER A 122 -9.76 -33.37 16.80
N PHE A 123 -11.00 -33.75 17.14
CA PHE A 123 -11.99 -32.81 17.67
C PHE A 123 -11.60 -32.32 19.07
N LEU A 124 -11.19 -33.23 19.96
CA LEU A 124 -10.72 -32.88 21.31
C LEU A 124 -9.46 -32.01 21.27
N ALA A 125 -8.47 -32.37 20.43
CA ALA A 125 -7.28 -31.56 20.22
C ALA A 125 -7.62 -30.18 19.62
N GLY A 126 -8.57 -30.11 18.68
CA GLY A 126 -9.05 -28.86 18.10
C GLY A 126 -9.77 -27.98 19.12
N LEU A 127 -10.59 -28.57 19.99
CA LEU A 127 -11.27 -27.86 21.08
C LEU A 127 -10.27 -27.32 22.11
N TRP A 128 -9.26 -28.12 22.48
CA TRP A 128 -8.19 -27.68 23.37
C TRP A 128 -7.39 -26.52 22.77
N LEU A 129 -7.01 -26.61 21.49
CA LEU A 129 -6.35 -25.52 20.76
C LEU A 129 -7.23 -24.27 20.70
N LEU A 130 -8.53 -24.41 20.47
CA LEU A 130 -9.48 -23.30 20.46
C LEU A 130 -9.52 -22.60 21.82
N LEU A 131 -9.65 -23.38 22.91
CA LEU A 131 -9.65 -22.84 24.28
C LEU A 131 -8.33 -22.11 24.60
N GLN A 132 -7.19 -22.68 24.17
CA GLN A 132 -5.88 -22.05 24.34
C GLN A 132 -5.77 -20.74 23.55
N VAL A 133 -6.25 -20.68 22.30
CA VAL A 133 -6.29 -19.45 21.50
C VAL A 133 -7.21 -18.41 22.12
N MET A 134 -8.38 -18.81 22.61
CA MET A 134 -9.31 -17.92 23.31
C MET A 134 -8.68 -17.33 24.58
N TRP A 135 -7.97 -18.16 25.36
CA TRP A 135 -7.28 -17.73 26.56
C TRP A 135 -6.15 -16.73 26.26
N TYR A 136 -5.27 -17.05 25.30
CA TYR A 136 -4.20 -16.12 24.93
C TYR A 136 -4.75 -14.82 24.33
N SER A 137 -5.78 -14.89 23.49
CA SER A 137 -6.43 -13.69 22.94
C SER A 137 -7.06 -12.83 24.04
N PHE A 138 -7.62 -13.47 25.08
CA PHE A 138 -8.15 -12.75 26.24
C PHE A 138 -7.04 -12.03 27.02
N ILE A 139 -5.92 -12.70 27.29
CA ILE A 139 -4.74 -12.09 27.92
C ILE A 139 -4.23 -10.94 27.06
N ASP A 140 -4.09 -11.13 25.75
CA ASP A 140 -3.59 -10.10 24.83
C ASP A 140 -4.53 -8.90 24.79
N CYS A 141 -5.85 -9.12 24.72
CA CYS A 141 -6.83 -8.05 24.74
C CYS A 141 -6.80 -7.28 26.07
N PHE A 142 -6.70 -7.99 27.19
CA PHE A 142 -6.56 -7.37 28.51
C PHE A 142 -5.26 -6.57 28.63
N LEU A 143 -4.14 -7.12 28.16
CA LEU A 143 -2.84 -6.45 28.17
C LEU A 143 -2.84 -5.23 27.24
N LEU A 144 -3.46 -5.32 26.06
CA LEU A 144 -3.64 -4.19 25.13
C LEU A 144 -4.49 -3.10 25.76
N MET A 145 -5.60 -3.47 26.42
CA MET A 145 -6.46 -2.53 27.13
C MET A 145 -5.71 -1.84 28.27
N ALA A 146 -4.98 -2.61 29.09
CA ALA A 146 -4.17 -2.08 30.17
C ALA A 146 -3.06 -1.17 29.63
N THR A 147 -2.39 -1.55 28.55
CA THR A 147 -1.36 -0.72 27.91
C THR A 147 -1.98 0.55 27.34
N ALA A 148 -3.13 0.49 26.68
CA ALA A 148 -3.80 1.65 26.12
C ALA A 148 -4.27 2.66 27.19
N LEU A 149 -4.74 2.16 28.35
CA LEU A 149 -5.27 3.01 29.43
C LEU A 149 -4.17 3.53 30.36
N PHE A 150 -3.15 2.74 30.67
CA PHE A 150 -2.13 3.08 31.67
C PHE A 150 -0.79 3.51 31.06
N TYR A 151 -0.44 3.01 29.87
CA TYR A 151 0.82 3.36 29.22
C TYR A 151 0.62 4.61 28.37
N LYS A 152 0.89 5.77 28.99
CA LYS A 152 0.95 7.03 28.26
C LYS A 152 2.06 6.94 27.24
N ASP A 153 1.67 6.89 25.97
CA ASP A 153 2.59 6.78 24.84
C ASP A 153 3.75 7.79 24.95
N THR A 154 4.98 7.29 24.92
CA THR A 154 6.19 8.09 25.04
C THR A 154 6.24 9.09 23.89
N ASN A 155 6.70 10.32 24.15
CA ASN A 155 6.97 11.26 23.06
C ASN A 155 8.18 10.77 22.26
N ASN A 156 7.94 9.90 21.29
CA ASN A 156 8.90 9.48 20.29
C ASN A 156 8.77 10.37 19.04
N PRO A 157 9.81 10.45 18.17
CA PRO A 157 9.77 11.26 16.95
C PRO A 157 8.65 10.88 15.97
N ILE A 158 8.08 9.69 16.10
CA ILE A 158 6.98 9.18 15.26
C ILE A 158 5.63 9.72 15.75
N LYS A 159 5.52 10.12 17.03
CA LYS A 159 4.28 10.60 17.63
C LYS A 159 3.95 12.00 17.15
N GLY A 160 2.93 12.10 16.29
CA GLY A 160 2.43 13.37 15.78
C GLY A 160 1.88 14.27 16.88
N SER A 161 2.29 15.54 16.90
CA SER A 161 1.73 16.56 17.78
C SER A 161 0.29 16.93 17.36
N LYS A 162 -0.50 17.49 18.29
CA LYS A 162 -1.83 18.03 17.98
C LYS A 162 -1.71 19.07 16.86
N GLY A 163 -2.50 18.92 15.80
CA GLY A 163 -2.46 19.79 14.60
C GLY A 163 -1.50 19.34 13.50
N MET A 164 -0.79 18.21 13.63
CA MET A 164 0.07 17.67 12.57
C MET A 164 -0.71 17.34 11.28
N GLN A 165 -2.01 17.01 11.39
CA GLN A 165 -2.84 16.61 10.24
C GLN A 165 -2.98 17.71 9.17
N SER A 166 -2.91 18.98 9.57
CA SER A 166 -3.04 20.14 8.67
C SER A 166 -1.68 20.68 8.20
N ARG A 167 -0.56 20.13 8.69
CA ARG A 167 0.76 20.52 8.23
C ARG A 167 1.05 19.94 6.85
N PRO A 168 1.80 20.64 6.00
CA PRO A 168 2.27 20.08 4.75
C PRO A 168 3.03 18.78 5.03
N LYS A 169 2.68 17.72 4.31
CA LYS A 169 3.34 16.43 4.48
C LYS A 169 4.69 16.50 3.78
N LEU A 170 5.76 16.29 4.55
CA LEU A 170 7.07 16.01 3.99
C LEU A 170 7.10 14.54 3.59
N ILE A 171 7.39 14.30 2.32
CA ILE A 171 7.59 12.95 1.80
C ILE A 171 9.08 12.84 1.53
N VAL A 172 9.67 11.72 1.94
CA VAL A 172 11.07 11.39 1.67
C VAL A 172 11.03 10.07 0.95
N HIS A 173 11.72 9.98 -0.18
CA HIS A 173 11.91 8.72 -0.87
C HIS A 173 13.35 8.23 -0.65
N SER A 174 13.52 6.91 -0.71
CA SER A 174 14.83 6.29 -0.64
C SER A 174 14.85 5.19 -1.69
N THR A 175 15.88 5.20 -2.52
CA THR A 175 16.12 4.17 -3.52
C THR A 175 16.82 3.00 -2.85
N LEU A 176 16.25 1.82 -3.00
CA LEU A 176 16.81 0.58 -2.47
C LEU A 176 17.19 -0.32 -3.64
N SER A 177 18.42 -0.83 -3.61
CA SER A 177 18.89 -1.78 -4.62
C SER A 177 18.16 -3.12 -4.47
N LEU A 178 17.65 -3.64 -5.59
CA LEU A 178 17.06 -4.98 -5.62
C LEU A 178 18.10 -6.07 -5.33
N ASP A 179 19.38 -5.81 -5.61
CA ASP A 179 20.44 -6.78 -5.36
C ASP A 179 20.73 -6.92 -3.86
N ASP A 180 20.67 -5.82 -3.11
CA ASP A 180 20.77 -5.83 -1.64
C ASP A 180 19.63 -6.63 -1.02
N ILE A 181 18.41 -6.48 -1.56
CA ILE A 181 17.24 -7.25 -1.11
C ILE A 181 17.43 -8.74 -1.38
N LYS A 182 17.99 -9.12 -2.53
CA LYS A 182 18.32 -10.53 -2.84
C LYS A 182 19.36 -11.06 -1.85
N LEU A 183 20.42 -10.30 -1.56
CA LEU A 183 21.46 -10.70 -0.60
C LEU A 183 20.86 -11.01 0.78
N VAL A 184 20.04 -10.12 1.32
CA VAL A 184 19.36 -10.35 2.61
C VAL A 184 18.46 -11.58 2.57
N LYS A 185 17.68 -11.75 1.49
CA LYS A 185 16.83 -12.93 1.33
C LYS A 185 17.64 -14.22 1.34
N HIS A 186 18.78 -14.25 0.65
CA HIS A 186 19.66 -15.42 0.62
C HIS A 186 20.28 -15.71 2.00
N ALA A 187 20.63 -14.67 2.77
CA ALA A 187 21.16 -14.83 4.13
C ALA A 187 20.11 -15.33 5.14
N VAL A 188 18.86 -14.89 5.02
CA VAL A 188 17.76 -15.25 5.93
C VAL A 188 17.12 -16.60 5.59
N SER A 189 17.14 -16.99 4.31
CA SER A 189 16.54 -18.25 3.85
C SER A 189 17.53 -19.43 3.84
N GLY A 190 18.70 -19.26 4.47
CA GLY A 190 19.69 -20.33 4.68
C GLY A 190 19.16 -21.46 5.55
#